data_AF-A0A091NPQ6-F1
#
_entry.id   AF-A0A091NPQ6-F1
#
_cell.length_a   1.000
_cell.length_b   1.000
_cell.length_c   1.000
_cell.angle_alpha   90.00
_cell.angle_beta   90.00
_cell.angle_gamma   90.00
#
_symmetry.space_group_name_H-M   'P 1'
#
loop_
_entity.id
_entity.type
_entity.pdbx_description
1 polymer ?
#
loop_
_entity_poly.entity_id
_entity_poly.type
_entity_poly.pdbx_seq_one_letter_code
_entity_poly.pdbx_strand_id
1 'polypeptide(L)'
;QVCSINSRFAKVHILYVGSTPLKSTFRGTIRREDIRATEKDKVKVYKSFRPGDIVLAKVISLGDAQSNYLLSTAENELGVVVARSEAGVQMVPISWREMQCPRTHTKEFRKVARVQPQFLQT
;
A
#
# COMPACT_ATOMS: atom_id res chain seq x y z
N GLN A 1 3.03 4.36 -4.88
CA GLN A 1 3.10 5.34 -3.77
C GLN A 1 1.73 5.92 -3.50
N VAL A 2 1.30 5.98 -2.24
CA VAL A 2 0.00 6.57 -1.86
C VAL A 2 0.10 8.08 -1.88
N CYS A 3 -0.78 8.74 -2.64
CA CYS A 3 -0.80 10.20 -2.77
C CYS A 3 -1.83 10.82 -1.83
N SER A 4 -3.04 10.27 -1.82
CA SER A 4 -4.15 10.76 -0.99
C SER A 4 -5.07 9.61 -0.62
N ILE A 5 -5.64 9.66 0.57
CA ILE A 5 -6.59 8.66 1.06
C ILE A 5 -7.96 9.29 1.28
N ASN A 6 -9.00 8.52 0.98
CA ASN A 6 -10.39 8.79 1.32
C ASN A 6 -10.93 7.57 2.09
N SER A 7 -12.07 7.72 2.77
CA SER A 7 -12.77 6.62 3.45
C SER A 7 -13.18 5.49 2.50
N ARG A 8 -13.42 5.81 1.21
CA ARG A 8 -13.87 4.85 0.19
C ARG A 8 -12.76 4.30 -0.71
N PHE A 9 -11.68 5.05 -0.91
CA PHE A 9 -10.60 4.67 -1.82
C PHE A 9 -9.29 5.37 -1.47
N ALA A 10 -8.17 4.82 -1.94
CA ALA A 10 -6.87 5.46 -1.90
C ALA A 10 -6.37 5.73 -3.32
N LYS A 11 -5.92 6.97 -3.58
CA LYS A 11 -5.26 7.33 -4.83
C LYS A 11 -3.77 7.06 -4.69
N VAL A 12 -3.19 6.44 -5.71
CA VAL A 12 -1.79 6.07 -5.73
C VAL A 12 -1.15 6.45 -7.07
N HIS A 13 0.15 6.66 -7.07
CA HIS A 13 0.96 6.72 -8.29
C HIS A 13 1.74 5.40 -8.43
N ILE A 14 1.70 4.85 -9.64
CA ILE A 14 2.47 3.66 -10.02
C ILE A 14 3.87 4.14 -10.43
N LEU A 15 4.88 3.61 -9.75
CA LEU A 15 6.29 3.96 -9.96
C LEU A 15 7.05 2.85 -10.70
N TYR A 16 6.74 1.59 -10.38
CA TYR A 16 7.36 0.40 -10.92
C TYR A 16 6.29 -0.59 -11.35
N VAL A 17 6.58 -1.34 -12.42
CA VAL A 17 5.82 -2.53 -12.82
C VAL A 17 6.80 -3.70 -12.83
N GLY A 18 6.63 -4.62 -11.90
CA GLY A 18 7.66 -5.64 -11.63
C GLY A 18 8.98 -4.98 -11.22
N SER A 19 10.04 -5.27 -11.98
CA SER A 19 11.37 -4.69 -11.79
C SER A 19 11.64 -3.45 -12.65
N THR A 20 10.70 -3.06 -13.52
CA THR A 20 10.93 -1.98 -14.49
C THR A 20 10.41 -0.63 -13.96
N PRO A 21 11.28 0.39 -13.82
CA PRO A 21 10.84 1.74 -13.47
C PRO A 21 10.07 2.38 -14.62
N LEU A 22 8.98 3.09 -14.30
CA LEU A 22 8.19 3.84 -15.28
C LEU A 22 8.73 5.27 -15.43
N LYS A 23 8.86 5.74 -16.67
CA LYS A 23 9.28 7.12 -16.98
C LYS A 23 8.22 8.16 -16.57
N SER A 24 6.95 7.80 -16.71
CA SER A 24 5.80 8.64 -16.36
C SER A 24 5.02 8.02 -15.21
N THR A 25 4.52 8.86 -14.30
CA THR A 25 3.67 8.41 -13.21
C THR A 25 2.27 8.09 -13.72
N PHE A 26 1.83 6.85 -13.57
CA PHE A 26 0.45 6.48 -13.86
C PHE A 26 -0.40 6.54 -12.59
N ARG A 27 -1.67 6.91 -12.74
CA ARG A 27 -2.59 7.04 -11.61
C ARG A 27 -3.32 5.74 -11.37
N GLY A 28 -3.32 5.30 -10.12
CA GLY A 28 -4.04 4.11 -9.67
C GLY A 28 -5.02 4.46 -8.56
N THR A 29 -6.06 3.65 -8.43
CA THR A 29 -7.05 3.73 -7.36
C THR A 29 -7.21 2.36 -6.72
N ILE A 30 -7.05 2.30 -5.39
CA ILE A 30 -7.36 1.12 -4.58
C ILE A 30 -8.69 1.40 -3.87
N ARG A 31 -9.72 0.61 -4.15
CA ARG A 31 -11.02 0.75 -3.48
C ARG A 31 -11.02 0.03 -2.14
N ARG A 32 -11.90 0.44 -1.22
CA ARG A 32 -12.01 -0.16 0.11
C ARG A 32 -12.25 -1.67 0.04
N GLU A 33 -13.10 -2.12 -0.87
CA GLU A 33 -13.44 -3.52 -1.11
C GLU A 33 -12.29 -4.38 -1.66
N ASP A 34 -11.25 -3.74 -2.17
CA ASP A 34 -10.09 -4.39 -2.80
C ASP A 34 -8.85 -4.41 -1.89
N ILE A 35 -8.98 -3.95 -0.63
CA ILE A 35 -7.86 -3.89 0.32
C ILE A 35 -7.56 -5.25 0.96
N ARG A 36 -8.60 -6.06 1.24
CA ARG A 36 -8.49 -7.39 1.83
C ARG A 36 -9.45 -8.35 1.13
N ALA A 37 -9.07 -9.62 1.00
CA ALA A 37 -9.95 -10.65 0.47
C ALA A 37 -11.16 -10.91 1.40
N THR A 38 -10.95 -10.87 2.71
CA THR A 38 -11.96 -11.15 3.75
C THR A 38 -12.35 -9.90 4.54
N GLU A 39 -13.55 -9.94 5.16
CA GLU A 39 -14.09 -8.89 6.04
C GLU A 39 -14.06 -7.47 5.43
N LYS A 40 -14.35 -7.34 4.13
CA LYS A 40 -14.30 -6.08 3.36
C LYS A 40 -15.03 -4.92 4.05
N ASP A 41 -16.14 -5.20 4.73
CA ASP A 41 -16.95 -4.20 5.44
C ASP A 41 -16.32 -3.62 6.70
N LYS A 42 -15.43 -4.37 7.35
CA LYS A 42 -14.70 -3.90 8.52
C LYS A 42 -13.42 -3.15 8.16
N VAL A 43 -13.00 -3.20 6.89
CA VAL A 43 -11.75 -2.57 6.45
C VAL A 43 -11.90 -1.06 6.41
N LYS A 44 -10.97 -0.38 7.08
CA LYS A 44 -10.85 1.08 7.05
C LYS A 44 -9.57 1.48 6.32
N VAL A 45 -9.71 2.33 5.30
CA VAL A 45 -8.59 2.77 4.44
C VAL A 45 -7.51 3.47 5.27
N TYR A 46 -7.90 4.35 6.21
CA TYR A 46 -6.95 5.08 7.07
C TYR A 46 -6.13 4.18 8.01
N LYS A 47 -6.61 2.97 8.32
CA LYS A 47 -5.86 1.97 9.10
C LYS A 47 -4.97 1.09 8.22
N SER A 48 -5.11 1.20 6.90
CA SER A 48 -4.43 0.34 5.93
C SER A 48 -3.29 1.07 5.25
N PHE A 49 -3.51 2.33 4.87
CA PHE A 49 -2.58 3.15 4.11
C PHE A 49 -2.48 4.57 4.68
N ARG A 50 -1.29 5.16 4.57
CA ARG A 50 -1.08 6.60 4.78
C ARG A 50 -0.45 7.25 3.53
N PRO A 51 -0.68 8.56 3.31
CA PRO A 51 0.03 9.30 2.26
C PRO A 51 1.54 9.16 2.41
N GLY A 52 2.23 8.94 1.29
CA GLY A 52 3.68 8.69 1.25
C GLY A 52 4.09 7.23 1.29
N ASP A 53 3.19 6.31 1.67
CA ASP A 53 3.52 4.88 1.74
C ASP A 53 3.79 4.27 0.36
N ILE A 54 4.71 3.31 0.33
CA ILE A 54 4.95 2.46 -0.83
C ILE A 54 4.17 1.16 -0.64
N VAL A 55 3.27 0.90 -1.58
CA VAL A 55 2.33 -0.22 -1.55
C VAL A 55 2.57 -1.07 -2.78
N LEU A 56 2.72 -2.37 -2.56
CA LEU A 56 2.68 -3.38 -3.60
C LEU A 56 1.22 -3.78 -3.83
N ALA A 57 0.76 -3.67 -5.07
CA ALA A 57 -0.61 -3.96 -5.46
C ALA A 57 -0.63 -4.61 -6.84
N LYS A 58 -1.73 -5.31 -7.14
CA LYS A 58 -1.98 -5.97 -8.41
C LYS A 58 -3.01 -5.19 -9.20
N VAL A 59 -2.76 -5.01 -10.50
CA VAL A 59 -3.72 -4.38 -11.41
C VAL A 59 -4.86 -5.35 -11.68
N ILE A 60 -6.09 -4.92 -11.42
CA ILE A 60 -7.31 -5.71 -11.66
C ILE A 60 -8.10 -5.22 -12.86
N SER A 61 -7.98 -3.93 -13.20
CA SER A 61 -8.60 -3.36 -14.38
C SER A 61 -7.84 -2.11 -14.82
N LEU A 62 -7.84 -1.86 -16.12
CA LEU A 62 -7.21 -0.69 -16.74
C LEU A 62 -8.01 0.60 -16.48
N GLY A 63 -9.23 0.49 -15.95
CA GLY A 63 -10.10 1.62 -15.65
C GLY A 63 -10.76 2.24 -16.87
N ASP A 64 -11.23 3.47 -16.69
CA ASP A 64 -11.95 4.27 -17.70
C ASP A 64 -11.01 5.28 -18.40
N ALA A 65 -11.53 6.05 -19.37
CA ALA A 65 -10.83 6.97 -20.28
C ALA A 65 -9.84 7.97 -19.62
N GLN A 66 -9.88 8.16 -18.30
CA GLN A 66 -8.94 9.00 -17.53
C GLN A 66 -7.67 8.26 -17.05
N SER A 67 -7.39 7.06 -17.55
CA SER A 67 -6.18 6.27 -17.20
C SER A 67 -6.03 6.01 -15.69
N ASN A 68 -7.15 5.77 -15.00
CA ASN A 68 -7.17 5.43 -13.58
C ASN A 68 -7.18 3.90 -13.42
N TYR A 69 -6.01 3.31 -13.27
CA TYR A 69 -5.87 1.87 -13.05
C TYR A 69 -6.55 1.46 -11.73
N LEU A 70 -7.33 0.39 -11.78
CA LEU A 70 -7.88 -0.23 -10.59
C LEU A 70 -6.88 -1.24 -10.04
N LEU A 71 -6.55 -1.07 -8.77
CA LEU A 71 -5.54 -1.83 -8.07
C LEU A 71 -6.15 -2.54 -6.86
N SER A 72 -5.66 -3.73 -6.58
CA SER A 72 -6.07 -4.53 -5.42
C SER A 72 -4.86 -4.94 -4.56
N THR A 73 -5.06 -4.95 -3.25
CA THR A 73 -4.12 -5.50 -2.26
C THR A 73 -4.74 -6.65 -1.46
N ALA A 74 -5.74 -7.33 -2.04
CA ALA A 74 -6.51 -8.35 -1.37
C ALA A 74 -5.67 -9.56 -0.90
N GLU A 75 -4.57 -9.84 -1.61
CA GLU A 75 -3.65 -10.94 -1.33
C GLU A 75 -2.75 -10.64 -0.10
N ASN A 76 -2.17 -11.68 0.51
CA ASN A 76 -1.39 -11.55 1.74
C ASN A 76 0.00 -10.95 1.48
N GLU A 77 0.58 -11.28 0.33
CA GLU A 77 1.84 -10.75 -0.19
C GLU A 77 1.72 -9.28 -0.64
N LEU A 78 0.49 -8.76 -0.78
CA LEU A 78 0.22 -7.41 -1.25
C LEU A 78 -0.15 -6.47 -0.09
N GLY A 79 0.30 -5.22 -0.17
CA GLY A 79 0.14 -4.24 0.90
C GLY A 79 1.31 -3.27 1.00
N VAL A 80 1.39 -2.59 2.14
CA VAL A 80 2.47 -1.66 2.47
C VAL A 80 3.77 -2.43 2.64
N VAL A 81 4.77 -2.04 1.85
CA VAL A 81 6.14 -2.58 1.92
C VAL A 81 7.09 -1.60 2.59
N VAL A 82 6.92 -0.30 2.34
CA VAL A 82 7.72 0.76 2.97
C VAL A 82 6.78 1.81 3.54
N ALA A 83 6.96 2.10 4.82
CA ALA A 83 6.26 3.13 5.57
C ALA A 83 7.27 4.03 6.28
N ARG A 84 6.95 5.31 6.41
CA ARG A 84 7.68 6.25 7.26
C ARG A 84 6.82 6.63 8.46
N SER A 85 7.46 6.71 9.62
CA SER A 85 6.84 7.26 10.84
C SER A 85 6.81 8.79 10.78
N GLU A 86 6.08 9.40 11.71
CA GLU A 86 6.07 10.87 11.88
C GLU A 86 7.47 11.44 12.19
N ALA A 87 8.35 10.64 12.78
CA ALA A 87 9.75 11.00 13.01
C ALA A 87 10.63 10.92 11.75
N GLY A 88 10.04 10.63 10.57
CA GLY A 88 10.74 10.52 9.29
C GLY A 88 11.53 9.22 9.09
N VAL A 89 11.46 8.28 10.04
CA VAL A 89 12.22 7.02 10.00
C VAL A 89 11.40 5.90 9.38
N GLN A 90 12.06 4.99 8.65
CA GLN A 90 11.42 3.80 8.12
C GLN A 90 10.89 2.92 9.26
N MET A 91 9.61 2.54 9.16
CA MET A 91 8.98 1.67 10.14
C MET A 91 9.28 0.21 9.84
N VAL A 92 9.37 -0.60 10.88
CA VAL A 92 9.55 -2.05 10.77
C VAL A 92 8.20 -2.76 10.88
N PRO A 93 7.93 -3.77 10.02
CA PRO A 93 6.71 -4.57 10.15
C PRO A 93 6.79 -5.45 11.40
N ILE A 94 5.82 -5.34 12.29
CA ILE A 94 5.73 -6.18 13.50
C ILE A 94 4.63 -7.24 13.38
N SER A 95 3.58 -6.94 12.62
CA SER A 95 2.47 -7.85 12.37
C SER A 95 1.83 -7.52 11.02
N TRP A 96 0.83 -8.31 10.63
CA TRP A 96 0.14 -8.16 9.34
C TRP A 96 -0.81 -6.94 9.33
N ARG A 97 -0.90 -6.25 10.48
CA ARG A 97 -1.77 -5.08 10.73
C ARG A 97 -1.02 -3.88 11.27
N GLU A 98 0.22 -4.03 11.71
CA GLU A 98 0.94 -3.01 12.46
C GLU A 98 2.39 -2.91 12.01
N MET A 99 2.86 -1.67 11.90
CA MET A 99 4.27 -1.33 11.78
C MET A 99 4.68 -0.53 13.02
N GLN A 100 5.93 -0.66 13.45
CA GLN A 100 6.46 0.05 14.60
C GLN A 100 7.63 0.95 14.20
N CYS A 101 7.66 2.16 14.73
CA CYS A 101 8.81 3.04 14.60
C CYS A 101 9.95 2.52 15.49
N PRO A 102 11.16 2.26 14.98
CA PRO A 102 12.27 1.76 15.79
C PRO A 102 12.82 2.80 16.77
N ARG A 103 12.56 4.10 16.56
CA ARG A 103 13.04 5.18 17.45
C ARG A 103 12.06 5.54 18.56
N THR A 104 10.79 5.73 18.20
CA THR A 104 9.75 6.19 19.15
C THR A 104 8.97 5.03 19.75
N HIS A 105 9.17 3.82 19.24
CA HIS A 105 8.39 2.62 19.57
C HIS A 105 6.87 2.75 19.34
N THR A 106 6.43 3.81 18.66
CA THR A 106 5.02 4.03 18.31
C THR A 106 4.56 2.98 17.31
N LYS A 107 3.43 2.35 17.60
CA LYS A 107 2.78 1.39 16.72
C LYS A 107 1.75 2.10 15.87
N GLU A 108 1.78 1.86 14.57
CA GLU A 108 0.83 2.40 13.62
C GLU A 108 0.19 1.29 12.80
N PHE A 109 -1.12 1.40 12.58
CA PHE A 109 -1.85 0.44 11.76
C PHE A 109 -1.56 0.65 10.28
N ARG A 110 -1.16 -0.43 9.59
CA ARG A 110 -0.97 -0.51 8.13
C ARG A 110 -1.36 -1.90 7.63
N LYS A 111 -1.81 -2.04 6.38
CA LYS A 111 -1.98 -3.35 5.73
C LYS A 111 -0.60 -3.81 5.26
N VAL A 112 0.17 -4.40 6.16
CA VAL A 112 1.55 -4.83 5.89
C VAL A 112 1.53 -5.99 4.89
N ALA A 113 2.34 -5.88 3.84
CA ALA A 113 2.59 -6.97 2.91
C ALA A 113 3.48 -8.03 3.59
N ARG A 114 3.18 -9.32 3.39
CA ARG A 114 4.11 -10.36 3.79
C ARG A 114 5.33 -10.31 2.85
N VAL A 115 6.40 -9.68 3.32
CA VAL A 115 7.66 -9.62 2.57
C VAL A 115 8.20 -11.03 2.45
N GLN A 116 8.20 -11.60 1.25
CA GLN A 116 8.97 -12.81 1.00
C GLN A 116 10.46 -12.41 1.07
N PRO A 117 11.32 -13.19 1.76
CA PRO A 117 12.75 -12.86 1.92
C PRO A 117 13.51 -12.68 0.60
N GLN A 118 12.93 -13.17 -0.50
CA GLN A 118 13.41 -13.03 -1.88
C GLN A 118 13.47 -11.57 -2.36
N PHE A 119 12.66 -10.67 -1.78
CA PHE A 119 12.64 -9.25 -2.14
C PHE A 119 13.47 -8.35 -1.19
N LEU A 120 14.14 -8.95 -0.19
CA LEU A 120 15.00 -8.25 0.77
C LEU A 120 16.49 -8.28 0.38
N GLN A 121 16.84 -8.97 -0.71
CA GLN A 121 18.20 -9.04 -1.24
C GLN A 121 18.31 -8.22 -2.53
N THR A 122 18.61 -6.93 -2.39
CA THR A 122 19.33 -6.14 -3.40
C THR A 122 19.97 -4.95 -2.70
#